data_AF-A0A2M9EZF8-F1
#
_entry.id   AF-A0A2M9EZF8-F1
#
_cell.length_a   1.000
_cell.length_b   1.000
_cell.length_c   1.000
_cell.angle_alpha   90.00
_cell.angle_beta   90.00
_cell.angle_gamma   90.00
#
_symmetry.space_group_name_H-M   'P 1'
#
loop_
_entity.id
_entity.type
_entity.pdbx_description
1 polymer ?
#
loop_
_entity_poly.entity_id
_entity_poly.type
_entity_poly.pdbx_seq_one_letter_code
_entity_poly.pdbx_strand_id
1 'polypeptide(L)'
;MYVQTEYNKGTIILAGPFGNSAGGAIIIDSETEEAVIKFAENDPTVKNEIFSYTIHQWDYIMSKFENENPGFDQSYVDYKHKIQKELEII
;
A
#
# COMPACT_ATOMS: atom_id res chain seq x y z
N MET A 1 1.33 -13.50 -16.01
CA MET A 1 0.32 -12.93 -15.10
C MET A 1 0.71 -11.49 -14.84
N TYR A 2 -0.18 -10.52 -15.02
CA TYR A 2 0.15 -9.08 -15.02
C TYR A 2 0.95 -8.65 -13.77
N VAL A 3 0.43 -8.94 -12.58
CA VAL A 3 1.09 -8.63 -11.29
C VAL A 3 2.49 -9.26 -11.20
N GLN A 4 2.66 -10.52 -11.62
CA GLN A 4 3.99 -11.16 -11.64
C GLN A 4 4.97 -10.47 -12.61
N THR A 5 4.48 -10.00 -13.76
CA THR A 5 5.31 -9.27 -14.72
C THR A 5 5.80 -7.95 -14.13
N GLU A 6 4.93 -7.21 -13.45
CA GLU A 6 5.31 -5.95 -12.79
C GLU A 6 6.23 -6.19 -11.58
N TYR A 7 5.99 -7.25 -10.80
CA TYR A 7 6.90 -7.68 -9.75
C TYR A 7 8.32 -7.94 -10.28
N ASN A 8 8.45 -8.62 -11.42
CA ASN A 8 9.75 -8.90 -12.02
C ASN A 8 10.48 -7.63 -12.52
N LYS A 9 9.79 -6.48 -12.65
CA LYS A 9 10.42 -5.19 -12.95
C LYS A 9 10.95 -4.47 -11.71
N GLY A 10 10.66 -4.98 -10.51
CA GLY A 10 11.14 -4.45 -9.23
C GLY A 10 10.23 -3.40 -8.59
N THR A 11 9.08 -3.07 -9.17
CA THR A 11 8.17 -2.04 -8.63
C THR A 11 7.26 -2.54 -7.50
N ILE A 12 7.04 -3.85 -7.41
CA ILE A 12 6.20 -4.46 -6.37
C ILE A 12 7.09 -5.02 -5.26
N ILE A 13 6.88 -4.52 -4.03
CA ILE A 13 7.59 -4.97 -2.84
C ILE A 13 6.96 -6.25 -2.29
N LEU A 14 5.63 -6.32 -2.27
CA LEU A 14 4.86 -7.46 -1.76
C LEU A 14 3.52 -7.57 -2.51
N ALA A 15 3.10 -8.79 -2.83
CA ALA A 15 1.77 -9.04 -3.38
C ALA A 15 1.25 -10.39 -2.91
N GLY A 16 -0.06 -10.48 -2.68
CA GLY A 16 -0.69 -11.77 -2.38
C GLY A 16 -2.21 -11.69 -2.21
N PRO A 17 -2.90 -12.83 -2.35
CA PRO A 17 -4.32 -12.92 -2.09
C PRO A 17 -4.62 -12.84 -0.59
N PHE A 18 -5.80 -12.35 -0.24
CA PHE A 18 -6.34 -12.54 1.10
C PHE A 18 -6.59 -14.04 1.34
N GLY A 19 -6.47 -14.51 2.59
CA GLY A 19 -6.58 -15.95 2.90
C GLY A 19 -7.94 -16.60 2.57
N ASN A 20 -8.98 -15.80 2.34
CA ASN A 20 -10.30 -16.25 1.88
C ASN A 20 -10.48 -16.12 0.35
N SER A 21 -9.44 -15.72 -0.38
CA SER A 21 -9.44 -15.48 -1.83
C SER A 21 -10.46 -14.45 -2.33
N ALA A 22 -11.02 -13.61 -1.45
CA ALA A 22 -11.99 -12.58 -1.83
C ALA A 22 -11.35 -11.36 -2.53
N GLY A 23 -10.02 -11.33 -2.62
CA GLY A 23 -9.23 -10.26 -3.20
C GLY A 23 -7.75 -10.42 -2.86
N GLY A 24 -7.00 -9.33 -2.83
CA GLY A 24 -5.61 -9.31 -2.43
C GLY A 24 -5.11 -7.92 -2.08
N ALA A 25 -3.86 -7.86 -1.64
CA ALA A 25 -3.15 -6.62 -1.40
C ALA A 25 -1.82 -6.62 -2.15
N ILE A 26 -1.42 -5.45 -2.60
CA ILE A 26 -0.17 -5.20 -3.31
C ILE A 26 0.46 -3.95 -2.70
N ILE A 27 1.72 -4.06 -2.29
CA ILE A 27 2.56 -2.94 -1.87
C ILE A 27 3.48 -2.61 -3.04
N ILE A 28 3.36 -1.39 -3.55
CA ILE A 28 4.09 -0.89 -4.71
C ILE A 28 4.97 0.27 -4.24
N ASP A 29 6.25 0.21 -4.59
CA ASP A 29 7.15 1.35 -4.45
C ASP A 29 7.05 2.20 -5.71
N SER A 30 6.60 3.44 -5.55
CA SER A 30 6.29 4.36 -6.66
C SER A 30 6.50 5.80 -6.23
N GLU A 31 7.08 6.60 -7.12
CA GLU A 31 7.32 8.03 -6.89
C GLU A 31 6.02 8.86 -6.89
N THR A 32 4.99 8.41 -7.61
CA THR A 32 3.70 9.13 -7.69
C THR A 32 2.49 8.22 -7.59
N GLU A 33 1.38 8.79 -7.10
CA GLU A 33 0.10 8.11 -7.00
C GLU A 33 -0.48 7.77 -8.38
N GLU A 34 -0.29 8.63 -9.39
CA GLU A 34 -0.80 8.41 -10.74
C GLU A 34 -0.22 7.15 -11.39
N ALA A 35 1.02 6.80 -11.07
CA ALA A 35 1.63 5.56 -11.56
C ALA A 35 0.98 4.32 -10.94
N VAL A 36 0.59 4.38 -9.66
CA VAL A 36 -0.13 3.31 -8.96
C VAL A 36 -1.56 3.18 -9.48
N ILE A 37 -2.24 4.30 -9.73
CA ILE A 37 -3.56 4.33 -10.37
C ILE A 37 -3.50 3.66 -11.75
N LYS A 38 -2.54 4.05 -12.60
CA LYS A 38 -2.35 3.43 -13.90
C LYS A 38 -2.04 1.94 -13.78
N PHE A 39 -1.27 1.51 -12.79
CA PHE A 39 -1.04 0.09 -12.56
C PHE A 39 -2.36 -0.64 -12.27
N ALA A 40 -3.18 -0.10 -11.34
CA ALA A 40 -4.44 -0.71 -10.93
C ALA A 40 -5.47 -0.75 -12.07
N GLU A 41 -5.62 0.35 -12.80
CA GLU A 41 -6.49 0.46 -13.98
C GLU A 41 -6.02 -0.43 -15.14
N ASN A 42 -4.75 -0.84 -15.16
CA ASN A 42 -4.23 -1.76 -16.17
C ASN A 42 -4.29 -3.24 -15.77
N ASP A 43 -4.61 -3.55 -14.51
CA ASP A 43 -4.77 -4.93 -14.05
C ASP A 43 -5.94 -5.60 -14.80
N PRO A 44 -5.73 -6.74 -15.48
CA PRO A 44 -6.80 -7.48 -16.13
C PRO A 44 -8.00 -7.79 -15.22
N THR A 45 -7.82 -8.02 -13.93
CA THR A 45 -8.97 -8.32 -13.04
C THR A 45 -9.78 -7.07 -12.70
N VAL A 46 -9.14 -5.89 -12.70
CA VAL A 46 -9.83 -4.61 -12.54
C VAL A 46 -10.49 -4.18 -13.85
N LYS A 47 -9.76 -4.25 -14.97
CA LYS A 47 -10.28 -3.91 -16.31
C LYS A 47 -11.51 -4.71 -16.71
N ASN A 48 -11.56 -5.99 -16.33
CA ASN A 48 -12.69 -6.86 -16.61
C ASN A 48 -13.75 -6.81 -15.50
N GLU A 49 -13.69 -5.82 -14.60
CA GLU A 49 -14.67 -5.55 -13.54
C GLU A 49 -14.87 -6.74 -12.57
N ILE A 50 -13.86 -7.59 -12.42
CA ILE A 50 -13.88 -8.73 -11.47
C ILE A 50 -13.62 -8.23 -10.05
N PHE A 51 -12.68 -7.29 -9.91
CA PHE A 51 -12.35 -6.65 -8.65
C PHE A 51 -12.37 -5.13 -8.77
N SER A 52 -12.76 -4.45 -7.70
CA SER A 52 -12.47 -3.04 -7.49
C SER A 52 -11.16 -2.86 -6.73
N TYR A 53 -10.64 -1.63 -6.68
CA TYR A 53 -9.42 -1.31 -5.94
C TYR A 53 -9.61 -0.04 -5.11
N THR A 54 -8.79 0.07 -4.06
CA THR A 54 -8.54 1.32 -3.34
C THR A 54 -7.03 1.49 -3.20
N ILE A 55 -6.58 2.75 -3.18
CA ILE A 55 -5.15 3.09 -3.02
C ILE A 55 -5.01 3.84 -1.71
N HIS A 56 -4.00 3.45 -0.94
CA HIS A 56 -3.61 4.13 0.28
C HIS A 56 -2.09 4.31 0.26
N GLN A 57 -1.63 5.54 0.49
CA GLN A 57 -0.21 5.78 0.75
C GLN A 57 0.19 5.06 2.05
N TRP A 58 1.33 4.38 2.01
CA TRP A 58 1.91 3.73 3.17
C TRP A 58 3.27 4.36 3.46
N ASP A 59 3.39 5.04 4.60
CA ASP A 59 4.68 5.58 5.04
C ASP A 59 5.53 4.47 5.68
N TYR A 60 6.73 4.26 5.15
CA TYR A 60 7.66 3.29 5.70
C TYR A 60 8.24 3.82 7.01
N ILE A 61 7.89 3.14 8.12
CA ILE A 61 8.27 3.57 9.47
C ILE A 61 9.23 2.58 10.13
N MET A 62 9.07 1.27 9.89
CA MET A 62 9.90 0.25 10.54
C MET A 62 9.99 -1.03 9.71
N SER A 63 11.11 -1.74 9.85
CA SER A 63 11.32 -3.08 9.31
C SER A 63 12.14 -3.92 10.28
N LYS A 64 11.70 -5.16 10.52
CA LYS A 64 12.50 -6.15 11.26
C LYS A 64 13.79 -6.54 10.51
N PHE A 65 13.87 -6.24 9.22
CA PHE A 65 15.01 -6.57 8.37
C PHE A 65 16.00 -5.40 8.26
N GLU A 66 15.53 -4.16 8.31
CA GLU A 66 16.37 -2.95 8.24
C GLU A 66 16.84 -2.47 9.62
N ASN A 67 16.48 -3.16 10.70
CA ASN A 67 16.83 -2.81 12.09
C ASN A 67 16.40 -1.38 12.49
N GLU A 68 15.34 -0.87 11.87
CA GLU A 68 14.72 0.40 12.18
C GLU A 68 13.52 0.16 13.11
N ASN A 69 13.60 0.71 14.31
CA ASN A 69 12.54 0.67 15.30
C ASN A 69 12.37 2.07 15.90
N PRO A 70 11.49 2.91 15.32
CA PRO A 70 11.12 4.16 15.94
C PRO A 70 10.33 3.80 17.18
N GLY A 71 10.84 4.12 18.36
CA GLY A 71 10.12 3.90 19.60
C GLY A 71 8.74 4.58 19.50
N PHE A 72 7.68 3.79 19.33
CA PHE A 72 6.30 4.26 19.32
C PHE A 72 5.88 4.63 20.74
N ASP A 73 6.45 5.72 21.23
CA ASP A 73 6.13 6.29 22.52
C ASP A 73 4.91 7.23 22.42
N GLN A 74 4.62 7.92 23.52
CA GLN A 74 3.49 8.84 23.59
C GLN A 74 3.61 9.99 22.57
N SER A 75 4.82 10.40 22.19
CA SER A 75 5.02 11.49 21.23
C SER A 75 4.52 11.13 19.83
N TYR A 76 4.69 9.87 19.41
CA TYR A 76 4.13 9.38 18.15
C TYR A 76 2.60 9.36 18.18
N VAL A 77 2.01 8.93 19.30
CA VAL A 77 0.54 8.93 19.47
C VAL A 77 -0.02 10.34 19.39
N ASP A 78 0.63 11.30 20.06
CA ASP A 78 0.23 12.69 20.07
C ASP A 78 0.35 13.33 18.68
N TYR A 79 1.46 13.04 17.97
CA TYR A 79 1.63 13.43 16.56
C TYR A 79 0.50 12.87 15.69
N LYS A 80 0.21 11.58 15.79
CA LYS A 80 -0.84 10.93 15.00
C LYS A 80 -2.21 11.55 15.26
N HIS A 81 -2.59 11.75 16.52
CA HIS A 81 -3.86 12.39 16.87
C HIS A 81 -3.96 13.83 16.37
N LYS A 82 -2.86 14.59 16.41
CA LYS A 82 -2.81 15.94 15.83
C LYS A 82 -3.13 15.91 14.34
N ILE A 83 -2.47 15.05 13.57
CA ILE A 83 -2.69 14.91 12.13
C ILE A 83 -4.14 14.47 11.85
N GLN A 84 -4.65 13.48 12.58
CA GLN A 84 -6.02 12.99 12.38
C GLN A 84 -7.08 14.06 12.67
N LYS A 85 -6.86 14.91 13.67
CA LYS A 85 -7.74 16.05 13.97
C LYS A 85 -7.68 17.13 12.89
N GLU A 86 -6.50 17.43 12.36
CA GLU A 86 -6.32 18.37 11.24
C GLU A 86 -7.00 17.88 9.95
N LEU A 87 -7.10 16.56 9.78
CA LEU A 87 -7.80 15.89 8.67
C LEU A 87 -9.29 15.61 8.96
N GLU A 88 -9.82 16.03 10.12
CA GLU A 88 -11.21 15.81 10.53
C GLU A 88 -11.63 14.32 10.59
N ILE A 89 -10.67 13.42 10.85
CA ILE A 89 -10.93 11.98 11.02
C ILE A 89 -11.48 11.66 12.41
N ILE A 90 -11.06 12.43 13.43
CA ILE A 90 -11.48 12.33 14.84
C ILE A 90 -11.79 13.70 15.45
#